data_AF-A0A8J8TS38-F1
#
_entry.id   AF-A0A8J8TS38-F1
#
_cell.length_a   1.000
_cell.length_b   1.000
_cell.length_c   1.000
_cell.angle_alpha   90.00
_cell.angle_beta   90.00
_cell.angle_gamma   90.00
#
_symmetry.space_group_name_H-M   'P 1'
#
loop_
_entity.id
_entity.type
_entity.pdbx_description
1 polymer ?
#
loop_
_entity_poly.entity_id
_entity_poly.type
_entity_poly.pdbx_seq_one_letter_code
_entity_poly.pdbx_strand_id
1 'polypeptide(L)'
;MASQLARFTDRCVDLSQNAVTGEPAPAVEKGDGGYADWVIVSIHCLREYLNQPYRRLLDILYEMPGIAAKLGLSVNQLPNFTTVCTRKQDLKMRIWRVLLRLSVTLHELGDVQA
;
A
#
# COMPACT_ATOMS: atom_id res chain seq x y z
N MET A 1 11.77 -19.01 3.80
CA MET A 1 11.77 -18.02 2.70
C MET A 1 10.43 -17.32 2.65
N ALA A 2 10.40 -15.98 2.51
CA ALA A 2 9.14 -15.25 2.32
C ALA A 2 8.56 -15.53 0.91
N SER A 3 7.24 -15.63 0.81
CA SER A 3 6.54 -15.82 -0.48
C SER A 3 6.75 -14.60 -1.41
N GLN A 4 6.47 -14.76 -2.70
CA GLN A 4 6.55 -13.64 -3.65
C GLN A 4 5.61 -12.50 -3.24
N LEU A 5 4.39 -12.83 -2.81
CA LEU A 5 3.42 -11.85 -2.30
C LEU A 5 3.94 -11.12 -1.06
N ALA A 6 4.54 -11.84 -0.10
CA ALA A 6 5.13 -11.26 1.10
C ALA A 6 6.25 -10.25 0.76
N ARG A 7 7.18 -10.63 -0.13
CA ARG A 7 8.26 -9.73 -0.58
C ARG A 7 7.74 -8.53 -1.38
N PHE A 8 6.71 -8.74 -2.20
CA PHE A 8 6.06 -7.65 -2.92
C PHE A 8 5.40 -6.68 -1.95
N THR A 9 4.71 -7.19 -0.93
CA THR A 9 4.08 -6.38 0.12
C THR A 9 5.10 -5.50 0.84
N ASP A 10 6.26 -6.06 1.23
CA ASP A 10 7.33 -5.30 1.88
C ASP A 10 7.79 -4.13 1.00
N ARG A 11 8.08 -4.38 -0.29
CA ARG A 11 8.46 -3.33 -1.23
C ARG A 11 7.38 -2.26 -1.40
N CYS A 12 6.11 -2.65 -1.42
CA CYS A 12 5.02 -1.69 -1.50
C CYS A 12 4.91 -0.83 -0.25
N VAL A 13 5.13 -1.40 0.94
CA VAL A 13 5.18 -0.63 2.18
C VAL A 13 6.31 0.38 2.14
N ASP A 14 7.52 -0.05 1.78
CA ASP A 14 8.70 0.84 1.69
C ASP A 14 8.44 1.98 0.69
N LEU A 15 7.93 1.66 -0.50
CA LEU A 15 7.62 2.68 -1.52
C LEU A 15 6.51 3.64 -1.07
N SER A 16 5.45 3.13 -0.45
CA SER A 16 4.35 3.95 0.05
C SER A 16 4.79 4.89 1.17
N GLN A 17 5.61 4.41 2.09
CA GLN A 17 6.17 5.19 3.18
C GLN A 17 7.09 6.30 2.66
N ASN A 18 7.91 6.00 1.64
CA ASN A 18 8.74 7.00 0.98
C ASN A 18 7.95 8.00 0.10
N ALA A 19 6.74 7.61 -0.35
CA ALA A 19 5.88 8.48 -1.17
C ALA A 19 5.09 9.51 -0.34
N VAL A 20 4.81 9.21 0.93
CA VAL A 20 4.22 10.17 1.87
C VAL A 20 5.31 11.09 2.43
N THR A 21 4.95 12.33 2.78
CA THR A 21 5.94 13.32 3.24
C THR A 21 6.14 13.21 4.75
N GLY A 22 7.40 13.17 5.20
CA GLY A 22 7.75 13.13 6.63
C GLY A 22 7.94 11.72 7.15
N GLU A 23 8.08 11.58 8.47
CA GLU A 23 8.14 10.26 9.10
C GLU A 23 6.83 9.51 8.89
N PRO A 24 6.86 8.20 8.54
CA PRO A 24 5.64 7.43 8.37
C PRO A 24 4.81 7.40 9.65
N ALA A 25 3.57 7.89 9.56
CA ALA A 25 2.61 7.81 10.65
C ALA A 25 2.32 6.33 11.03
N PRO A 26 1.88 6.05 12.27
CA PRO A 26 1.39 4.73 12.65
C PRO A 26 0.32 4.22 11.67
N ALA A 27 0.31 2.92 11.38
CA ALA A 27 -0.58 2.34 10.36
C ALA A 27 -2.07 2.67 10.60
N VAL A 28 -2.47 2.69 11.86
CA VAL A 28 -3.81 3.10 12.29
C VAL A 28 -3.72 3.84 13.62
N GLU A 29 -4.40 4.99 13.69
CA GLU A 29 -4.63 5.73 14.91
C GLU A 29 -6.12 5.68 15.25
N LYS A 30 -6.45 5.04 16.37
CA LYS A 30 -7.85 4.88 16.79
C LYS A 30 -8.45 6.23 17.18
N GLY A 31 -9.67 6.52 16.72
CA GLY A 31 -10.34 7.80 16.90
C GLY A 31 -10.31 8.62 15.61
N ASP A 32 -9.96 9.90 15.71
CA ASP A 32 -9.99 10.84 14.58
C ASP A 32 -8.81 10.70 13.60
N GLY A 33 -7.77 9.94 13.96
CA GLY A 33 -6.55 9.79 13.16
C GLY A 33 -6.67 8.82 11.96
N GLY A 34 -7.55 7.82 12.05
CA GLY A 34 -7.86 6.91 10.94
C GLY A 34 -6.65 6.08 10.46
N TYR A 35 -6.58 5.83 9.16
CA TYR A 35 -5.49 5.09 8.52
C TYR A 35 -4.44 6.03 7.95
N ALA A 36 -3.16 5.70 8.15
CA ALA A 36 -2.08 6.43 7.50
C ALA A 36 -2.17 6.32 5.97
N ASP A 37 -1.79 7.40 5.28
CA ASP A 37 -1.84 7.47 3.82
C ASP A 37 -1.02 6.36 3.15
N TRP A 38 0.13 5.99 3.73
CA TRP A 38 0.97 4.92 3.19
C TRP A 38 0.26 3.56 3.22
N VAL A 39 -0.62 3.30 4.19
CA VAL A 39 -1.42 2.06 4.24
C VAL A 39 -2.37 2.00 3.05
N ILE A 40 -3.03 3.11 2.75
CA ILE A 40 -3.98 3.21 1.63
C ILE A 40 -3.25 3.01 0.30
N VAL A 41 -2.05 3.59 0.15
CA VAL A 41 -1.20 3.42 -1.03
C VAL A 41 -0.73 1.96 -1.16
N SER A 42 -0.29 1.32 -0.08
CA SER A 42 0.15 -0.09 -0.09
C SER A 42 -0.99 -1.05 -0.44
N ILE A 43 -2.19 -0.84 0.09
CA ILE A 43 -3.39 -1.59 -0.31
C ILE A 43 -3.69 -1.38 -1.79
N HIS A 44 -3.51 -0.17 -2.32
CA HIS A 44 -3.67 0.08 -3.76
C HIS A 44 -2.63 -0.69 -4.59
N CYS A 45 -1.37 -0.75 -4.18
CA CYS A 45 -0.37 -1.56 -4.89
C CYS A 45 -0.73 -3.05 -4.88
N LEU A 46 -1.20 -3.59 -3.75
CA LEU A 46 -1.67 -4.98 -3.65
C LEU A 46 -2.89 -5.23 -4.53
N ARG A 47 -3.78 -4.24 -4.65
CA ARG A 47 -4.93 -4.26 -5.57
C ARG A 47 -4.47 -4.45 -7.02
N GLU A 48 -3.48 -3.67 -7.45
CA GLU A 48 -2.93 -3.78 -8.81
C GLU A 48 -2.22 -5.13 -9.03
N TYR A 49 -1.43 -5.58 -8.05
CA TYR A 49 -0.67 -6.83 -8.16
C TYR A 49 -1.55 -8.08 -8.22
N LEU A 50 -2.58 -8.16 -7.37
CA LEU A 50 -3.50 -9.30 -7.35
C LEU A 50 -4.63 -9.17 -8.38
N ASN A 51 -4.73 -8.01 -9.05
CA ASN A 51 -5.76 -7.66 -10.01
C ASN A 51 -7.18 -7.95 -9.50
N GLN A 52 -7.50 -7.46 -8.30
CA GLN A 52 -8.80 -7.66 -7.65
C GLN A 52 -9.56 -6.33 -7.48
N PRO A 53 -10.90 -6.34 -7.37
CA PRO A 53 -11.62 -5.18 -6.84
C PRO A 53 -11.35 -5.04 -5.33
N TYR A 54 -11.41 -3.81 -4.80
CA TYR A 54 -11.08 -3.54 -3.38
C TYR A 54 -11.84 -4.41 -2.38
N ARG A 55 -13.15 -4.64 -2.60
CA ARG A 55 -13.94 -5.50 -1.72
C ARG A 55 -13.32 -6.90 -1.60
N ARG A 56 -13.08 -7.55 -2.75
CA ARG A 56 -12.49 -8.88 -2.80
C ARG A 56 -11.05 -8.91 -2.30
N LEU A 57 -10.28 -7.85 -2.55
CA LEU A 57 -8.94 -7.73 -2.00
C LEU A 57 -8.97 -7.75 -0.47
N LEU A 58 -9.84 -6.98 0.18
CA LEU A 58 -9.86 -6.94 1.64
C LEU A 58 -10.36 -8.23 2.27
N ASP A 59 -11.30 -8.93 1.62
CA ASP A 59 -11.68 -10.29 2.02
C ASP A 59 -10.46 -11.24 1.98
N ILE A 60 -9.65 -11.18 0.92
CA ILE A 60 -8.41 -11.96 0.81
C ILE A 60 -7.42 -11.58 1.91
N LEU A 61 -7.23 -10.29 2.19
CA LEU A 61 -6.29 -9.83 3.22
C LEU A 61 -6.72 -10.24 4.63
N TYR A 62 -8.04 -10.34 4.89
CA TYR A 62 -8.57 -10.84 6.15
C TYR A 62 -8.17 -12.29 6.42
N GLU A 63 -8.11 -13.12 5.36
CA GLU A 63 -7.63 -14.51 5.43
C GLU A 63 -6.09 -14.63 5.44
N MET A 64 -5.35 -13.51 5.31
CA MET A 64 -3.90 -13.47 5.20
C MET A 64 -3.27 -12.63 6.32
N PRO A 65 -3.27 -13.10 7.59
CA PRO A 65 -2.76 -12.34 8.72
C PRO A 65 -1.29 -11.94 8.57
N GLY A 66 -0.47 -12.75 7.89
CA GLY A 66 0.93 -12.41 7.62
C GLY A 66 1.11 -11.25 6.65
N ILE A 67 0.16 -11.01 5.73
CA ILE A 67 0.18 -9.85 4.83
C ILE A 67 -0.39 -8.62 5.54
N ALA A 68 -1.46 -8.77 6.32
CA ALA A 68 -1.98 -7.70 7.17
C ALA A 68 -0.90 -7.16 8.14
N ALA A 69 -0.13 -8.06 8.77
CA ALA A 69 0.95 -7.69 9.68
C ALA A 69 2.04 -6.85 9.00
N LYS A 70 2.32 -7.09 7.71
CA LYS A 70 3.28 -6.28 6.93
C LYS A 70 2.77 -4.86 6.68
N LEU A 71 1.45 -4.67 6.63
CA LEU A 71 0.82 -3.34 6.61
C LEU A 71 0.79 -2.69 8.00
N GLY A 72 1.39 -3.31 9.02
CA GLY A 72 1.31 -2.83 10.41
C GLY A 72 -0.07 -3.00 11.05
N LEU A 73 -0.91 -3.89 10.51
CA LEU A 73 -2.30 -4.10 10.95
C LEU A 73 -2.52 -5.55 11.39
N SER A 74 -3.40 -5.75 12.37
CA SER A 74 -4.08 -7.05 12.51
C SER A 74 -5.24 -7.15 11.53
N VAL A 75 -5.73 -8.37 11.27
CA VAL A 75 -6.87 -8.61 10.36
C VAL A 75 -8.13 -7.84 10.78
N ASN A 76 -8.34 -7.68 12.09
CA ASN A 76 -9.47 -6.91 12.66
C ASN A 76 -9.29 -5.38 12.57
N GLN A 77 -8.10 -4.94 12.18
CA GLN A 77 -7.77 -3.53 11.92
C GLN A 77 -7.67 -3.23 10.43
N LEU A 78 -8.03 -4.17 9.54
CA LEU A 78 -8.09 -3.85 8.12
C LEU A 78 -9.20 -2.83 7.86
N PRO A 79 -8.97 -1.83 6.99
CA PRO A 79 -9.99 -0.85 6.64
C PRO A 79 -11.21 -1.52 6.00
N ASN A 80 -12.36 -0.85 6.00
CA ASN A 80 -13.43 -1.23 5.08
C ASN A 80 -13.03 -0.84 3.64
N PHE A 81 -13.48 -1.58 2.63
CA PHE A 81 -13.18 -1.25 1.24
C PHE A 81 -13.68 0.17 0.87
N THR A 82 -14.78 0.65 1.46
CA THR A 82 -15.27 2.01 1.26
C THR A 82 -14.29 3.04 1.80
N THR A 83 -13.70 2.80 2.97
CA THR A 83 -12.66 3.65 3.55
C THR A 83 -11.46 3.76 2.61
N VAL A 84 -10.99 2.64 2.05
CA VAL A 84 -9.88 2.64 1.09
C VAL A 84 -10.24 3.45 -0.16
N CYS A 85 -11.44 3.27 -0.72
CA CYS A 85 -11.91 4.00 -1.89
C CYS A 85 -11.95 5.51 -1.64
N THR A 86 -12.57 5.96 -0.55
CA THR A 86 -12.67 7.37 -0.18
C THR A 86 -11.27 7.97 0.04
N ARG A 87 -10.44 7.33 0.87
CA ARG A 87 -9.09 7.83 1.13
C ARG A 87 -8.24 7.88 -0.13
N LYS A 88 -8.33 6.89 -1.00
CA LYS A 88 -7.62 6.91 -2.30
C LYS A 88 -8.00 8.13 -3.15
N GLN A 89 -9.27 8.53 -3.14
CA GLN A 89 -9.75 9.71 -3.87
C GLN A 89 -9.26 11.01 -3.21
N ASP A 90 -9.18 11.05 -1.88
CA ASP A 90 -8.72 12.21 -1.12
C ASP A 90 -7.18 12.41 -1.18
N LEU A 91 -6.42 11.35 -1.45
CA LEU A 91 -4.97 11.41 -1.53
C LEU A 91 -4.50 12.38 -2.61
N LYS A 92 -3.66 13.35 -2.21
CA LYS A 92 -3.10 14.35 -3.11
C LYS A 92 -2.32 13.69 -4.24
N MET A 93 -2.53 14.14 -5.49
CA MET A 93 -1.83 13.65 -6.69
C MET A 93 -0.31 13.61 -6.59
N ARG A 94 0.29 14.45 -5.74
CA ARG A 94 1.72 14.41 -5.45
C ARG A 94 2.19 13.04 -4.96
N ILE A 95 1.43 12.39 -4.07
CA ILE A 95 1.79 11.07 -3.50
C ILE A 95 1.87 10.03 -4.62
N TRP A 96 0.85 9.97 -5.48
CA TRP A 96 0.83 9.05 -6.63
C TRP A 96 1.99 9.31 -7.60
N ARG A 97 2.33 10.57 -7.87
CA ARG A 97 3.48 10.91 -8.73
C ARG A 97 4.81 10.49 -8.12
N VAL A 98 4.99 10.66 -6.81
CA VAL A 98 6.20 10.21 -6.11
C VAL A 98 6.29 8.70 -6.13
N LEU A 99 5.20 8.00 -5.81
CA LEU A 99 5.13 6.54 -5.89
C LEU A 99 5.54 6.03 -7.28
N LEU A 100 4.97 6.60 -8.35
CA LEU A 100 5.30 6.22 -9.72
C LEU A 100 6.78 6.48 -10.08
N ARG A 101 7.37 7.56 -9.57
CA ARG A 101 8.80 7.84 -9.77
C ARG A 101 9.67 6.86 -9.02
N LEU A 102 9.32 6.53 -7.78
CA LEU A 102 10.07 5.57 -6.98
C LEU A 102 9.93 4.15 -7.54
N SER A 103 8.76 3.78 -8.08
CA SER A 103 8.58 2.45 -8.67
C SER A 103 9.46 2.20 -9.89
N VAL A 104 9.94 3.25 -10.57
CA VAL A 104 10.91 3.11 -11.66
C VAL A 104 12.20 2.43 -11.19
N THR A 105 12.62 2.64 -9.93
CA THR A 105 13.83 1.98 -9.41
C THR A 105 13.65 0.47 -9.22
N LEU A 106 12.43 -0.05 -9.35
CA LEU A 106 12.17 -1.50 -9.34
C LEU A 106 12.41 -2.16 -10.70
N HIS A 107 12.60 -1.37 -11.76
CA HIS A 107 12.85 -1.86 -13.10
C HIS A 107 14.31 -1.61 -13.48
N GLU A 108 14.94 -2.62 -14.06
CA GLU A 108 16.18 -2.43 -14.82
C GLU A 108 15.81 -1.71 -16.12
N LEU A 109 15.87 -0.39 -16.08
CA LEU A 109 15.83 0.41 -17.30
C LEU A 109 17.18 0.19 -18.00
N GLY A 110 17.20 -0.67 -19.02
CA GLY A 110 18.40 -0.84 -19.86
C GLY A 110 18.86 0.51 -20.45
N ASP A 111 20.12 0.57 -20.89
CA ASP A 111 20.68 1.80 -21.45
C ASP A 111 19.85 2.28 -22.64
N VAL A 112 19.25 3.46 -22.50
CA VAL A 112 18.61 4.16 -23.61
C VAL A 112 19.72 4.74 -24.48
N GLN A 113 20.08 4.05 -25.56
CA GLN A 113 20.93 4.63 -26.60
C GLN A 113 20.15 5.74 -27.31
N ALA A 114 20.61 6.97 -27.13
CA ALA A 114 20.10 8.17 -27.80
C ALA A 114 20.67 8.32 -29.21
#